data_AF-A0A914DJ11-F1
#
_entry.id   AF-A0A914DJ11-F1
#
_cell.length_a   1.000
_cell.length_b   1.000
_cell.length_c   1.000
_cell.angle_alpha   90.00
_cell.angle_beta   90.00
_cell.angle_gamma   90.00
#
_symmetry.space_group_name_H-M   'P 1'
#
loop_
_entity.id
_entity.type
_entity.pdbx_description
1 polymer ?
#
loop_
_entity_poly.entity_id
_entity_poly.type
_entity_poly.pdbx_seq_one_letter_code
_entity_poly.pdbx_strand_id
1 'polypeptide(L)'
;DSPITATSVEYCECPAPYSGPSCQYCAHGYYRVSSGSYLGSCVPCNCHGHSGTCDPDTGICTDCQHNTEGEHCERCVEGYYGNATRGGPYACLACPCPYATPGNNFAVSCEVSEFGILQKCNCKSGYTGDRCELCDAGYYGEPERHGGKCETCFCNQNNDLTDPGACNPVTGDCALCEKNTDGRHCEYCKSWYYGDAIEAKNCTECTCNQCGSMECDNKIGVCNCHPMVEGKNCDKCAENAWGFDSCHGCRECHCGVAATNSQCNHKTGQCACMPGAAGLRCERCEHGYWDYSPQGCKKCDCEADLSMGTVCDVKTGQCHCQEGASGPRCDTCIDTYLRIPKFGCRFCDECVHALNKELDGYDIQVEVLNTTLGNVSSVALTGARLNRIQKAVNDLDPAVDTIISITSEESELKDLKSKINTANDNASSVGIRANRTNDLLNASEEKLKNVFKNLDTLRTDAQDLRSVAKWVIDGIEQITLTFERSTPVENREELINEAKKLLEDIKEVDKR
;
A
#
# COMPACT_ATOMS: atom_id res chain seq x y z
N ASP A 1 -122.06 30.74 -10.14
CA ASP A 1 -121.42 29.62 -10.84
C ASP A 1 -120.74 28.70 -9.87
N SER A 2 -121.47 27.68 -9.43
CA SER A 2 -120.92 26.62 -8.56
C SER A 2 -120.38 25.51 -9.47
N PRO A 3 -119.17 24.99 -9.23
CA PRO A 3 -118.62 23.91 -10.05
C PRO A 3 -119.49 22.66 -9.87
N ILE A 4 -119.93 22.07 -10.98
CA ILE A 4 -120.65 20.81 -10.99
C ILE A 4 -119.63 19.72 -10.65
N THR A 5 -119.62 19.28 -9.40
CA THR A 5 -118.82 18.16 -8.93
C THR A 5 -119.52 16.85 -9.30
N ALA A 6 -118.85 15.99 -10.06
CA ALA A 6 -119.33 14.64 -10.34
C ALA A 6 -119.46 13.85 -9.02
N THR A 7 -120.63 13.26 -8.77
CA THR A 7 -120.93 12.53 -7.52
C THR A 7 -120.50 11.07 -7.54
N SER A 8 -120.11 10.53 -8.69
CA SER A 8 -119.66 9.15 -8.86
C SER A 8 -118.69 9.02 -10.03
N VAL A 9 -117.69 8.16 -9.87
CA VAL A 9 -116.81 7.70 -10.96
C VAL A 9 -117.34 6.36 -11.45
N GLU A 10 -117.67 6.25 -12.73
CA GLU A 10 -117.98 4.96 -13.33
C GLU A 10 -116.67 4.16 -13.48
N TYR A 11 -116.66 2.95 -12.95
CA TYR A 11 -115.52 2.03 -13.07
C TYR A 11 -115.94 0.87 -13.97
N CYS A 12 -115.38 0.81 -15.17
CA CYS A 12 -115.69 -0.25 -16.12
C CYS A 12 -115.01 -1.57 -15.69
N GLU A 13 -115.74 -2.69 -15.82
CA GLU A 13 -115.12 -4.03 -15.80
C GLU A 13 -114.48 -4.29 -17.16
N CYS A 14 -113.17 -4.15 -17.24
CA CYS A 14 -112.44 -4.24 -18.50
C CYS A 14 -112.13 -5.70 -18.87
N PRO A 15 -112.49 -6.16 -20.08
CA PRO A 15 -112.02 -7.44 -20.57
C PRO A 15 -110.51 -7.37 -20.83
N ALA A 16 -109.81 -8.48 -20.61
CA ALA A 16 -108.42 -8.59 -21.03
C ALA A 16 -108.35 -8.36 -22.56
N PRO A 17 -107.44 -7.52 -23.07
CA PRO A 17 -106.23 -6.99 -22.41
C PRO A 17 -106.26 -5.50 -21.97
N TYR A 18 -107.40 -4.95 -21.54
CA TYR A 18 -107.53 -3.53 -21.18
C TYR A 18 -107.63 -3.30 -19.66
N SER A 19 -107.26 -2.10 -19.19
CA SER A 19 -107.31 -1.70 -17.78
C SER A 19 -107.64 -0.20 -17.61
N GLY A 20 -107.86 0.24 -16.37
CA GLY A 20 -108.22 1.62 -16.03
C GLY A 20 -109.73 1.83 -15.84
N PRO A 21 -110.13 3.00 -15.29
CA PRO A 21 -111.53 3.28 -14.96
C PRO A 21 -112.47 3.28 -16.18
N SER A 22 -111.93 3.48 -17.39
CA SER A 22 -112.66 3.48 -18.66
C SER A 22 -112.08 2.49 -19.68
N CYS A 23 -111.29 1.51 -19.23
CA CYS A 23 -110.58 0.57 -20.11
C CYS A 23 -109.65 1.24 -21.13
N GLN A 24 -109.17 2.44 -20.79
CA GLN A 24 -108.37 3.28 -21.67
C GLN A 24 -106.87 2.96 -21.66
N TYR A 25 -106.40 2.16 -20.71
CA TYR A 25 -105.01 1.72 -20.62
C TYR A 25 -104.88 0.27 -21.05
N CYS A 26 -103.69 -0.13 -21.50
CA CYS A 26 -103.41 -1.56 -21.65
C CYS A 26 -103.22 -2.19 -20.26
N ALA A 27 -103.67 -3.42 -20.10
CA ALA A 27 -103.39 -4.19 -18.89
C ALA A 27 -101.89 -4.52 -18.80
N HIS A 28 -101.41 -4.81 -17.60
CA HIS A 28 -100.02 -5.18 -17.36
C HIS A 28 -99.59 -6.36 -18.27
N GLY A 29 -98.46 -6.22 -18.96
CA GLY A 29 -97.99 -7.21 -19.96
C GLY A 29 -98.54 -6.99 -21.37
N TYR A 30 -99.20 -5.87 -21.64
CA TYR A 30 -99.71 -5.49 -22.95
C TYR A 30 -99.34 -4.04 -23.29
N TYR A 31 -99.14 -3.77 -24.58
CA TYR A 31 -98.88 -2.43 -25.10
C TYR A 31 -99.80 -2.12 -26.29
N ARG A 32 -99.94 -0.83 -26.60
CA ARG A 32 -100.87 -0.32 -27.60
C ARG A 32 -100.22 -0.28 -28.98
N VAL A 33 -100.81 -0.98 -29.95
CA VAL A 33 -100.48 -0.85 -31.37
C VAL A 33 -101.52 0.00 -32.10
N SER A 34 -101.09 0.73 -33.13
CA SER A 34 -101.98 1.59 -33.92
C SER A 34 -103.00 0.82 -34.76
N SER A 35 -102.84 -0.50 -34.91
CA SER A 35 -103.79 -1.36 -35.61
C SER A 35 -105.02 -1.64 -34.73
N GLY A 36 -106.22 -1.29 -35.20
CA GLY A 36 -107.47 -1.51 -34.49
C GLY A 36 -108.49 -0.38 -34.65
N SER A 37 -109.61 -0.49 -33.93
CA SER A 37 -110.63 0.57 -33.87
C SER A 37 -110.32 1.59 -32.77
N TYR A 38 -110.78 2.83 -32.93
CA TYR A 38 -110.64 3.93 -31.96
C TYR A 38 -109.19 4.30 -31.60
N LEU A 39 -108.73 3.97 -30.39
CA LEU A 39 -107.41 4.30 -29.82
C LEU A 39 -106.32 3.25 -30.14
N GLY A 40 -106.59 2.28 -31.03
CA GLY A 40 -105.67 1.16 -31.29
C GLY A 40 -105.90 -0.04 -30.35
N SER A 41 -105.29 -1.18 -30.67
CA SER A 41 -105.48 -2.44 -29.92
C SER A 41 -104.35 -2.68 -28.92
N CYS A 42 -104.67 -3.21 -27.74
CA CYS A 42 -103.66 -3.69 -26.80
C CYS A 42 -103.24 -5.13 -27.15
N VAL A 43 -101.95 -5.36 -27.36
CA VAL A 43 -101.37 -6.67 -27.72
C VAL A 43 -100.29 -7.06 -26.70
N PRO A 44 -100.03 -8.38 -26.50
CA PRO A 44 -99.03 -8.82 -25.52
C PRO A 44 -97.64 -8.24 -25.79
N CYS A 45 -96.89 -7.96 -24.73
CA CYS A 45 -95.48 -7.60 -24.84
C CYS A 45 -94.69 -8.69 -25.57
N ASN A 46 -93.85 -8.30 -26.53
CA ASN A 46 -93.01 -9.22 -27.28
C ASN A 46 -91.56 -9.18 -26.77
N CYS A 47 -91.33 -9.77 -25.60
CA CYS A 47 -90.03 -9.78 -24.93
C CYS A 47 -89.29 -11.11 -25.05
N HIS A 48 -89.59 -11.90 -26.09
CA HIS A 48 -89.05 -13.25 -26.32
C HIS A 48 -89.16 -14.23 -25.13
N GLY A 49 -90.06 -13.97 -24.17
CA GLY A 49 -90.20 -14.78 -22.95
C GLY A 49 -89.15 -14.46 -21.87
N HIS A 50 -88.47 -13.32 -21.97
CA HIS A 50 -87.49 -12.83 -21.01
C HIS A 50 -88.01 -11.71 -20.12
N SER A 51 -89.15 -11.10 -20.46
CA SER A 51 -89.88 -10.23 -19.56
C SER A 51 -91.38 -10.42 -19.71
N GLY A 52 -92.11 -10.22 -18.61
CA GLY A 52 -93.57 -10.17 -18.59
C GLY A 52 -94.12 -8.74 -18.67
N THR A 53 -93.25 -7.74 -18.75
CA THR A 53 -93.59 -6.32 -18.68
C THR A 53 -92.93 -5.52 -19.78
N CYS A 54 -93.67 -4.54 -20.29
CA CYS A 54 -93.17 -3.58 -21.26
C CYS A 54 -93.89 -2.25 -21.06
N ASP A 55 -93.29 -1.19 -21.60
CA ASP A 55 -93.88 0.13 -21.68
C ASP A 55 -95.21 0.07 -22.46
N PRO A 56 -96.34 0.55 -21.88
CA PRO A 56 -97.66 0.41 -22.48
C PRO A 56 -97.88 1.11 -23.82
N ASP A 57 -97.03 2.09 -24.17
CA ASP A 57 -97.20 2.90 -25.38
C ASP A 57 -96.21 2.50 -26.48
N THR A 58 -94.97 2.17 -26.09
CA THR A 58 -93.87 1.83 -27.02
C THR A 58 -93.68 0.33 -27.21
N GLY A 59 -94.09 -0.50 -26.25
CA GLY A 59 -93.86 -1.95 -26.28
C GLY A 59 -92.43 -2.37 -25.93
N ILE A 60 -91.57 -1.44 -25.49
CA ILE A 60 -90.21 -1.70 -25.06
C ILE A 60 -90.24 -2.45 -23.73
N CYS A 61 -89.56 -3.58 -23.68
CA CYS A 61 -89.52 -4.47 -22.54
C CYS A 61 -88.73 -3.86 -21.38
N THR A 62 -89.23 -4.11 -20.16
CA THR A 62 -88.58 -3.68 -18.92
C THR A 62 -88.10 -4.90 -18.14
N ASP A 63 -87.03 -4.77 -17.35
CA ASP A 63 -86.50 -5.84 -16.49
C ASP A 63 -86.24 -7.17 -17.23
N CYS A 64 -85.54 -7.11 -18.37
CA CYS A 64 -85.14 -8.30 -19.11
C CYS A 64 -84.41 -9.31 -18.20
N GLN A 65 -84.99 -10.50 -18.06
CA GLN A 65 -84.47 -11.60 -17.24
C GLN A 65 -83.59 -12.53 -18.09
N HIS A 66 -83.06 -13.59 -17.47
CA HIS A 66 -82.26 -14.61 -18.14
C HIS A 66 -81.01 -14.06 -18.85
N ASN A 67 -80.41 -12.99 -18.31
CA ASN A 67 -79.21 -12.34 -18.85
C ASN A 67 -79.39 -11.85 -20.29
N THR A 68 -80.55 -11.29 -20.58
CA THR A 68 -80.88 -10.66 -21.86
C THR A 68 -80.95 -9.15 -21.74
N GLU A 69 -80.76 -8.46 -22.85
CA GLU A 69 -80.86 -7.01 -23.00
C GLU A 69 -81.36 -6.65 -24.41
N GLY A 70 -81.55 -5.36 -24.64
CA GLY A 70 -82.18 -4.83 -25.85
C GLY A 70 -83.60 -4.37 -25.58
N GLU A 71 -84.21 -3.69 -26.55
CA GLU A 71 -85.56 -3.13 -26.41
C GLU A 71 -86.62 -4.22 -26.28
N HIS A 72 -86.34 -5.42 -26.77
CA HIS A 72 -87.22 -6.57 -26.72
C HIS A 72 -86.58 -7.79 -26.05
N CYS A 73 -85.51 -7.58 -25.27
CA CYS A 73 -84.72 -8.65 -24.66
C CYS A 73 -84.14 -9.63 -25.71
N GLU A 74 -83.81 -9.12 -26.89
CA GLU A 74 -83.44 -9.89 -28.07
C GLU A 74 -81.94 -10.18 -28.20
N ARG A 75 -81.12 -9.70 -27.26
CA ARG A 75 -79.67 -9.92 -27.20
C ARG A 75 -79.27 -10.45 -25.84
N CYS A 76 -78.15 -11.15 -25.78
CA CYS A 76 -77.53 -11.49 -24.50
C CYS A 76 -76.75 -10.28 -23.96
N VAL A 77 -76.74 -10.12 -22.63
CA VAL A 77 -75.90 -9.09 -21.98
C VAL A 77 -74.42 -9.38 -22.22
N GLU A 78 -73.58 -8.35 -22.10
CA GLU A 78 -72.13 -8.48 -22.25
C GLU A 78 -71.56 -9.59 -21.35
N GLY A 79 -70.69 -10.44 -21.92
CA GLY A 79 -70.09 -11.59 -21.25
C GLY A 79 -70.95 -12.86 -21.30
N TYR A 80 -72.07 -12.85 -22.03
CA TYR A 80 -72.93 -14.01 -22.24
C TYR A 80 -73.04 -14.36 -23.72
N TYR A 81 -73.30 -15.64 -23.99
CA TYR A 81 -73.49 -16.19 -25.34
C TYR A 81 -74.76 -17.02 -25.40
N GLY A 82 -75.33 -17.17 -26.60
CA GLY A 82 -76.51 -17.99 -26.83
C GLY A 82 -77.50 -17.34 -27.80
N ASN A 83 -78.77 -17.69 -27.65
CA ASN A 83 -79.84 -17.19 -28.51
C ASN A 83 -80.98 -16.60 -27.65
N ALA A 84 -80.92 -15.29 -27.43
CA ALA A 84 -81.89 -14.50 -26.68
C ALA A 84 -83.29 -14.42 -27.33
N THR A 85 -83.48 -14.90 -28.56
CA THR A 85 -84.82 -14.98 -29.16
C THR A 85 -85.62 -16.19 -28.66
N ARG A 86 -84.97 -17.11 -27.95
CA ARG A 86 -85.59 -18.28 -27.32
C ARG A 86 -85.82 -18.00 -25.85
N GLY A 87 -87.08 -18.00 -25.41
CA GLY A 87 -87.40 -17.80 -24.00
C GLY A 87 -86.81 -18.85 -23.05
N GLY A 88 -86.55 -18.42 -21.82
CA GLY A 88 -86.10 -19.28 -20.71
C GLY A 88 -84.69 -18.97 -20.18
N PRO A 89 -84.31 -19.57 -19.03
CA PRO A 89 -83.09 -19.23 -18.30
C PRO A 89 -81.78 -19.67 -18.96
N TYR A 90 -81.85 -20.55 -19.96
CA TYR A 90 -80.67 -21.08 -20.68
C TYR A 90 -80.46 -20.41 -22.04
N ALA A 91 -81.22 -19.35 -22.35
CA ALA A 91 -81.10 -18.62 -23.61
C ALA A 91 -79.74 -17.92 -23.75
N CYS A 92 -79.25 -17.37 -22.64
CA CYS A 92 -77.97 -16.69 -22.54
C CYS A 92 -77.16 -17.27 -21.37
N LEU A 93 -76.04 -17.91 -21.69
CA LEU A 93 -75.13 -18.56 -20.76
C LEU A 93 -73.86 -17.72 -20.63
N ALA A 94 -73.30 -17.66 -19.41
CA ALA A 94 -72.09 -16.88 -19.16
C ALA A 94 -70.88 -17.49 -19.86
N CYS A 95 -70.03 -16.64 -20.44
CA CYS A 95 -68.76 -17.05 -21.03
C CYS A 95 -67.75 -17.44 -19.94
N PRO A 96 -67.15 -18.65 -19.98
CA PRO A 96 -66.12 -19.05 -19.04
C PRO A 96 -64.75 -18.48 -19.43
N CYS A 97 -64.60 -17.15 -19.32
CA CYS A 97 -63.42 -16.41 -19.79
C CYS A 97 -62.89 -15.43 -18.71
N PRO A 98 -62.05 -15.86 -17.75
CA PRO A 98 -61.59 -17.22 -17.50
C PRO A 98 -62.61 -18.10 -16.77
N TYR A 99 -63.55 -17.50 -16.02
CA TYR A 99 -64.59 -18.21 -15.30
C TYR A 99 -65.97 -17.65 -15.63
N ALA A 100 -67.01 -18.49 -15.50
CA ALA A 100 -68.40 -18.09 -15.73
C ALA A 100 -69.00 -17.29 -14.56
N THR A 101 -68.18 -16.88 -13.59
CA THR A 101 -68.59 -16.09 -12.44
C THR A 101 -68.53 -14.59 -12.79
N PRO A 102 -69.51 -13.77 -12.37
CA PRO A 102 -69.52 -12.35 -12.70
C PRO A 102 -68.27 -11.57 -12.28
N GLY A 103 -67.56 -12.03 -11.25
CA GLY A 103 -66.31 -11.39 -10.76
C GLY A 103 -65.05 -11.70 -11.57
N ASN A 104 -65.07 -12.75 -12.40
CA ASN A 104 -63.92 -13.21 -13.18
C ASN A 104 -64.34 -13.60 -14.61
N ASN A 105 -65.33 -12.88 -15.16
CA ASN A 105 -65.70 -12.94 -16.57
C ASN A 105 -65.28 -11.62 -17.25
N PHE A 106 -64.20 -11.73 -18.02
CA PHE A 106 -63.55 -10.62 -18.72
C PHE A 106 -63.76 -10.69 -20.24
N ALA A 107 -64.78 -11.40 -20.71
CA ALA A 107 -65.19 -11.39 -22.11
C ALA A 107 -66.36 -10.43 -22.36
N VAL A 108 -66.39 -9.84 -23.56
CA VAL A 108 -67.54 -9.16 -24.16
C VAL A 108 -68.51 -10.20 -24.74
N SER A 109 -67.98 -11.23 -25.39
CA SER A 109 -68.74 -12.37 -25.93
C SER A 109 -67.83 -13.60 -26.10
N CYS A 110 -68.40 -14.76 -26.39
CA CYS A 110 -67.62 -15.96 -26.70
C CYS A 110 -68.28 -16.83 -27.76
N GLU A 111 -67.45 -17.56 -28.50
CA GLU A 111 -67.86 -18.55 -29.49
C GLU A 111 -67.75 -19.93 -28.87
N VAL A 112 -68.82 -20.72 -28.98
CA VAL A 112 -68.93 -22.07 -28.41
C VAL A 112 -69.40 -23.02 -29.50
N SER A 113 -68.82 -24.23 -29.55
CA SER A 113 -69.18 -25.24 -30.54
C SER A 113 -70.57 -25.84 -30.29
N GLU A 114 -71.10 -26.58 -31.27
CA GLU A 114 -72.36 -27.33 -31.13
C GLU A 114 -72.33 -28.34 -29.96
N PHE A 115 -71.13 -28.77 -29.54
CA PHE A 115 -70.92 -29.68 -28.41
C PHE A 115 -70.69 -28.95 -27.08
N GLY A 116 -70.83 -27.61 -27.03
CA GLY A 116 -70.66 -26.82 -25.82
C GLY A 116 -69.20 -26.53 -25.44
N ILE A 117 -68.25 -26.70 -26.37
CA ILE A 117 -66.83 -26.43 -26.12
C ILE A 117 -66.49 -25.00 -26.51
N LEU A 118 -65.99 -24.21 -25.55
CA LEU A 118 -65.48 -22.85 -25.79
C LEU A 118 -64.39 -22.87 -26.87
N GLN A 119 -64.59 -22.11 -27.94
CA GLN A 119 -63.63 -21.97 -29.04
C GLN A 119 -62.79 -20.71 -28.90
N LYS A 120 -63.44 -19.57 -28.61
CA LYS A 120 -62.78 -18.27 -28.55
C LYS A 120 -63.54 -17.31 -27.64
N CYS A 121 -62.83 -16.53 -26.85
CA CYS A 121 -63.38 -15.37 -26.15
C CYS A 121 -63.03 -14.08 -26.88
N ASN A 122 -63.96 -13.14 -26.95
CA ASN A 122 -63.69 -11.75 -27.31
C ASN A 122 -63.51 -10.97 -26.02
N CYS A 123 -62.28 -10.59 -25.69
CA CYS A 123 -61.95 -10.04 -24.38
C CYS A 123 -62.31 -8.55 -24.24
N LYS A 124 -62.60 -8.15 -22.99
CA LYS A 124 -62.72 -6.74 -22.59
C LYS A 124 -61.36 -6.06 -22.73
N SER A 125 -61.38 -4.73 -22.85
CA SER A 125 -60.14 -3.93 -22.91
C SER A 125 -59.26 -4.19 -21.68
N GLY A 126 -57.97 -4.43 -21.92
CA GLY A 126 -56.98 -4.76 -20.89
C GLY A 126 -56.80 -6.25 -20.61
N TYR A 127 -57.54 -7.13 -21.31
CA TYR A 127 -57.44 -8.58 -21.18
C TYR A 127 -57.11 -9.25 -22.51
N THR A 128 -56.32 -10.31 -22.47
CA THR A 128 -55.89 -11.09 -23.63
C THR A 128 -55.78 -12.57 -23.28
N GLY A 129 -55.47 -13.41 -24.28
CA GLY A 129 -55.47 -14.87 -24.16
C GLY A 129 -56.78 -15.50 -24.63
N ASP A 130 -56.77 -16.83 -24.79
CA ASP A 130 -57.90 -17.58 -25.36
C ASP A 130 -59.14 -17.52 -24.46
N ARG A 131 -58.93 -17.28 -23.16
CA ARG A 131 -59.95 -17.18 -22.12
C ARG A 131 -59.90 -15.85 -21.36
N CYS A 132 -59.28 -14.81 -21.91
CA CYS A 132 -59.13 -13.52 -21.25
C CYS A 132 -58.45 -13.63 -19.86
N GLU A 133 -57.56 -14.61 -19.73
CA GLU A 133 -56.88 -15.00 -18.50
C GLU A 133 -55.58 -14.20 -18.26
N LEU A 134 -55.10 -13.49 -19.28
CA LEU A 134 -53.89 -12.67 -19.24
C LEU A 134 -54.24 -11.19 -19.31
N CYS A 135 -53.37 -10.34 -18.78
CA CYS A 135 -53.46 -8.90 -19.00
C CYS A 135 -52.83 -8.53 -20.33
N ASP A 136 -53.50 -7.63 -21.06
CA ASP A 136 -53.03 -7.14 -22.36
C ASP A 136 -51.89 -6.12 -22.18
N ALA A 137 -51.25 -5.71 -23.28
CA ALA A 137 -50.18 -4.72 -23.26
C ALA A 137 -50.60 -3.44 -22.51
N GLY A 138 -49.75 -2.99 -21.58
CA GLY A 138 -50.03 -1.82 -20.74
C GLY A 138 -50.91 -2.10 -19.52
N TYR A 139 -51.23 -3.36 -19.24
CA TYR A 139 -52.00 -3.79 -18.06
C TYR A 139 -51.24 -4.85 -17.25
N TYR A 140 -51.55 -4.93 -15.96
CA TYR A 140 -50.99 -5.92 -15.06
C TYR A 140 -52.01 -6.47 -14.05
N GLY A 141 -51.80 -7.68 -13.58
CA GLY A 141 -52.61 -8.32 -12.55
C GLY A 141 -52.71 -9.83 -12.71
N GLU A 142 -53.63 -10.44 -11.96
CA GLU A 142 -53.84 -11.90 -11.96
C GLU A 142 -55.32 -12.23 -12.14
N PRO A 143 -55.85 -12.24 -13.39
CA PRO A 143 -57.27 -12.47 -13.69
C PRO A 143 -57.82 -13.84 -13.26
N GLU A 144 -56.97 -14.86 -13.17
CA GLU A 144 -57.37 -16.20 -12.71
C GLU A 144 -57.50 -16.30 -11.20
N ARG A 145 -56.98 -15.34 -10.43
CA ARG A 145 -57.15 -15.32 -8.98
C ARG A 145 -58.58 -14.88 -8.66
N HIS A 146 -59.20 -15.49 -7.65
CA HIS A 146 -60.57 -15.10 -7.23
C HIS A 146 -60.65 -13.59 -6.90
N GLY A 147 -61.44 -12.83 -7.67
CA GLY A 147 -61.54 -11.37 -7.57
C GLY A 147 -60.34 -10.58 -8.12
N GLY A 148 -59.36 -11.26 -8.73
CA GLY A 148 -58.26 -10.65 -9.46
C GLY A 148 -58.74 -10.08 -10.81
N LYS A 149 -58.07 -9.03 -11.27
CA LYS A 149 -58.41 -8.25 -12.46
C LYS A 149 -57.14 -7.61 -13.02
N CYS A 150 -57.22 -7.11 -14.24
CA CYS A 150 -56.16 -6.31 -14.83
C CYS A 150 -56.36 -4.83 -14.49
N GLU A 151 -55.27 -4.15 -14.17
CA GLU A 151 -55.20 -2.71 -13.95
C GLU A 151 -54.16 -2.10 -14.90
N THR A 152 -54.35 -0.84 -15.26
CA THR A 152 -53.42 -0.13 -16.15
C THR A 152 -52.07 0.07 -15.47
N CYS A 153 -50.98 -0.20 -16.17
CA CYS A 153 -49.64 0.13 -15.70
C CYS A 153 -49.45 1.64 -15.58
N PHE A 154 -48.70 2.06 -14.56
CA PHE A 154 -48.39 3.46 -14.32
C PHE A 154 -46.88 3.71 -14.48
N CYS A 155 -46.47 4.21 -15.64
CA CYS A 155 -45.06 4.46 -15.99
C CYS A 155 -44.73 5.95 -16.18
N ASN A 156 -45.46 6.85 -15.48
CA ASN A 156 -45.32 8.31 -15.57
C ASN A 156 -45.34 8.89 -17.00
N GLN A 157 -45.95 8.18 -17.96
CA GLN A 157 -45.90 8.52 -19.40
C GLN A 157 -44.45 8.70 -19.91
N ASN A 158 -43.53 7.92 -19.36
CA ASN A 158 -42.13 7.82 -19.77
C ASN A 158 -41.86 6.47 -20.45
N ASN A 159 -42.90 5.85 -20.97
CA ASN A 159 -42.86 4.65 -21.77
C ASN A 159 -44.14 4.58 -22.63
N ASP A 160 -44.09 3.90 -23.77
CA ASP A 160 -45.23 3.53 -24.59
C ASP A 160 -45.90 2.26 -24.03
N LEU A 161 -47.08 2.41 -23.44
CA LEU A 161 -47.84 1.28 -22.88
C LEU A 161 -48.44 0.34 -23.94
N THR A 162 -48.38 0.69 -25.22
CA THR A 162 -48.86 -0.20 -26.29
C THR A 162 -47.88 -1.33 -26.59
N ASP A 163 -46.63 -1.21 -26.14
CA ASP A 163 -45.64 -2.28 -26.26
C ASP A 163 -45.94 -3.44 -25.29
N PRO A 164 -45.95 -4.70 -25.74
CA PRO A 164 -46.19 -5.87 -24.87
C PRO A 164 -45.18 -6.02 -23.72
N GLY A 165 -44.00 -5.39 -23.84
CA GLY A 165 -42.95 -5.36 -22.83
C GLY A 165 -42.91 -4.09 -21.99
N ALA A 166 -43.94 -3.23 -22.07
CA ALA A 166 -43.93 -1.93 -21.40
C ALA A 166 -43.93 -2.02 -19.87
N CYS A 167 -44.55 -3.05 -19.31
CA CYS A 167 -44.54 -3.34 -17.90
C CYS A 167 -44.67 -4.85 -17.66
N ASN A 168 -44.27 -5.29 -16.48
CA ASN A 168 -44.47 -6.67 -16.06
C ASN A 168 -45.99 -6.96 -15.96
N PRO A 169 -46.51 -8.00 -16.63
CA PRO A 169 -47.95 -8.28 -16.69
C PRO A 169 -48.56 -8.76 -15.37
N VAL A 170 -47.76 -9.03 -14.34
CA VAL A 170 -48.22 -9.45 -13.01
C VAL A 170 -47.97 -8.36 -11.96
N THR A 171 -46.77 -7.77 -11.94
CA THR A 171 -46.39 -6.80 -10.90
C THR A 171 -46.66 -5.34 -11.28
N GLY A 172 -46.77 -5.04 -12.58
CA GLY A 172 -46.91 -3.68 -13.08
C GLY A 172 -45.61 -2.86 -13.11
N ASP A 173 -44.47 -3.48 -12.76
CA ASP A 173 -43.16 -2.82 -12.84
C ASP A 173 -42.86 -2.46 -14.29
N CYS A 174 -42.65 -1.18 -14.54
CA CYS A 174 -42.37 -0.64 -15.86
C CYS A 174 -41.00 -1.10 -16.35
N ALA A 175 -40.95 -1.42 -17.64
CA ALA A 175 -39.75 -1.65 -18.40
C ALA A 175 -39.70 -0.64 -19.55
N LEU A 176 -38.64 -0.66 -20.36
CA LEU A 176 -38.52 0.20 -21.55
C LEU A 176 -38.69 1.71 -21.27
N CYS A 177 -38.23 2.17 -20.10
CA CYS A 177 -38.27 3.58 -19.74
C CYS A 177 -37.53 4.44 -20.78
N GLU A 178 -38.24 5.38 -21.38
CA GLU A 178 -37.76 6.35 -22.35
C GLU A 178 -37.22 7.61 -21.67
N LYS A 179 -36.73 8.56 -22.48
CA LYS A 179 -36.30 9.90 -22.02
C LYS A 179 -35.25 9.86 -20.90
N ASN A 180 -34.40 8.84 -20.92
CA ASN A 180 -33.36 8.61 -19.91
C ASN A 180 -33.91 8.53 -18.49
N THR A 181 -35.06 7.90 -18.33
CA THR A 181 -35.67 7.62 -17.02
C THR A 181 -35.46 6.16 -16.62
N ASP A 182 -35.68 5.89 -15.34
CA ASP A 182 -35.50 4.58 -14.70
C ASP A 182 -36.36 4.53 -13.42
N GLY A 183 -36.48 3.35 -12.82
CA GLY A 183 -37.36 3.08 -11.68
C GLY A 183 -38.56 2.21 -12.05
N ARG A 184 -39.30 1.75 -11.04
CA ARG A 184 -40.42 0.82 -11.24
C ARG A 184 -41.59 1.45 -11.99
N HIS A 185 -41.63 2.77 -12.01
CA HIS A 185 -42.62 3.59 -12.69
C HIS A 185 -41.94 4.61 -13.61
N CYS A 186 -40.67 4.41 -13.97
CA CYS A 186 -39.86 5.37 -14.72
C CYS A 186 -39.86 6.78 -14.07
N GLU A 187 -39.78 6.81 -12.74
CA GLU A 187 -40.03 7.99 -11.88
C GLU A 187 -38.78 8.80 -11.53
N TYR A 188 -37.59 8.33 -11.87
CA TYR A 188 -36.35 9.08 -11.68
C TYR A 188 -35.46 9.04 -12.92
N CYS A 189 -34.51 9.98 -13.03
CA CYS A 189 -33.56 9.95 -14.13
C CYS A 189 -32.61 8.76 -13.98
N LYS A 190 -32.33 8.09 -15.10
CA LYS A 190 -31.41 6.96 -15.18
C LYS A 190 -30.04 7.33 -14.61
N SER A 191 -29.29 6.33 -14.15
CA SER A 191 -27.91 6.53 -13.71
C SER A 191 -27.10 7.37 -14.71
N TRP A 192 -26.36 8.35 -14.18
CA TRP A 192 -25.62 9.39 -14.93
C TRP A 192 -26.48 10.43 -15.66
N TYR A 193 -27.76 10.54 -15.32
CA TYR A 193 -28.63 11.62 -15.74
C TYR A 193 -29.24 12.30 -14.50
N TYR A 194 -29.55 13.59 -14.62
CA TYR A 194 -30.18 14.36 -13.57
C TYR A 194 -31.28 15.27 -14.09
N GLY A 195 -32.22 15.61 -13.21
CA GLY A 195 -33.31 16.54 -13.49
C GLY A 195 -34.60 16.06 -12.85
N ASP A 196 -35.71 16.38 -13.50
CA ASP A 196 -37.05 15.96 -13.09
C ASP A 196 -37.62 15.03 -14.16
N ALA A 197 -37.81 13.77 -13.79
CA ALA A 197 -38.32 12.72 -14.66
C ALA A 197 -39.85 12.78 -14.84
N ILE A 198 -40.58 13.46 -13.96
CA ILE A 198 -42.05 13.38 -13.90
C ILE A 198 -42.67 14.65 -14.52
N GLU A 199 -42.42 15.82 -13.92
CA GLU A 199 -43.11 17.05 -14.34
C GLU A 199 -42.39 17.71 -15.52
N ALA A 200 -41.10 18.01 -15.38
CA ALA A 200 -40.34 18.68 -16.44
C ALA A 200 -39.82 17.73 -17.54
N LYS A 201 -39.71 16.44 -17.25
CA LYS A 201 -39.19 15.38 -18.14
C LYS A 201 -37.85 15.74 -18.80
N ASN A 202 -36.95 16.35 -18.03
CA ASN A 202 -35.73 16.97 -18.51
C ASN A 202 -34.46 16.26 -18.03
N CYS A 203 -34.49 14.92 -17.97
CA CYS A 203 -33.32 14.12 -17.61
C CYS A 203 -32.15 14.40 -18.55
N THR A 204 -31.16 15.12 -18.01
CA THR A 204 -29.98 15.64 -18.71
C THR A 204 -28.77 14.85 -18.28
N GLU A 205 -27.89 14.51 -19.21
CA GLU A 205 -26.66 13.77 -18.91
C GLU A 205 -25.77 14.56 -17.92
N CYS A 206 -25.24 13.87 -16.93
CA CYS A 206 -24.30 14.45 -15.98
C CYS A 206 -22.96 14.75 -16.63
N THR A 207 -22.34 15.88 -16.26
CA THR A 207 -20.99 16.22 -16.72
C THR A 207 -19.87 15.57 -15.87
N CYS A 208 -20.26 14.71 -14.93
CA CYS A 208 -19.35 14.03 -14.03
C CYS A 208 -18.43 13.07 -14.78
N ASN A 209 -17.15 13.08 -14.43
CA ASN A 209 -16.22 12.06 -14.90
C ASN A 209 -16.55 10.73 -14.22
N GLN A 210 -16.99 9.73 -14.98
CA GLN A 210 -17.41 8.44 -14.44
C GLN A 210 -16.26 7.65 -13.78
N CYS A 211 -15.00 7.93 -14.13
CA CYS A 211 -13.83 7.31 -13.52
C CYS A 211 -13.52 7.91 -12.14
N GLY A 212 -13.76 9.21 -11.98
CA GLY A 212 -13.48 9.93 -10.73
C GLY A 212 -14.70 10.11 -9.81
N SER A 213 -15.90 9.77 -10.28
CA SER A 213 -17.15 9.88 -9.50
C SER A 213 -17.69 8.49 -9.16
N MET A 214 -18.17 8.30 -7.94
CA MET A 214 -18.91 7.12 -7.52
C MET A 214 -20.31 7.09 -8.13
N GLU A 215 -20.96 8.25 -8.16
CA GLU A 215 -22.31 8.45 -8.69
C GLU A 215 -22.54 9.92 -9.04
N CYS A 216 -23.61 10.18 -9.78
CA CYS A 216 -24.15 11.51 -10.00
C CYS A 216 -25.53 11.60 -9.35
N ASP A 217 -25.80 12.67 -8.59
CA ASP A 217 -27.11 12.92 -8.02
C ASP A 217 -28.16 13.09 -9.14
N ASN A 218 -29.20 12.26 -9.13
CA ASN A 218 -30.19 12.17 -10.19
C ASN A 218 -31.21 13.34 -10.21
N LYS A 219 -31.15 14.28 -9.27
CA LYS A 219 -32.01 15.47 -9.25
C LYS A 219 -31.25 16.73 -9.63
N ILE A 220 -30.07 16.92 -9.05
CA ILE A 220 -29.32 18.19 -9.17
C ILE A 220 -28.02 18.07 -9.97
N GLY A 221 -27.59 16.87 -10.34
CA GLY A 221 -26.43 16.66 -11.20
C GLY A 221 -25.08 16.89 -10.54
N VAL A 222 -25.05 16.85 -9.20
CA VAL A 222 -23.81 16.99 -8.43
C VAL A 222 -23.08 15.66 -8.40
N CYS A 223 -21.77 15.71 -8.66
CA CYS A 223 -20.91 14.53 -8.71
C CYS A 223 -20.45 14.15 -7.29
N ASN A 224 -20.67 12.89 -6.91
CA ASN A 224 -20.10 12.33 -5.70
C ASN A 224 -18.71 11.75 -6.03
N CYS A 225 -17.64 12.49 -5.73
CA CYS A 225 -16.29 12.10 -6.10
C CYS A 225 -15.77 10.90 -5.30
N HIS A 226 -14.96 10.05 -5.92
CA HIS A 226 -14.18 9.04 -5.21
C HIS A 226 -13.21 9.69 -4.20
N PRO A 227 -12.72 8.91 -3.21
CA PRO A 227 -11.73 9.41 -2.25
C PRO A 227 -10.51 10.04 -2.91
N MET A 228 -10.08 11.20 -2.40
CA MET A 228 -8.96 11.98 -2.90
C MET A 228 -9.09 12.43 -4.37
N VAL A 229 -10.30 12.45 -4.91
CA VAL A 229 -10.64 13.09 -6.20
C VAL A 229 -11.36 14.40 -5.93
N GLU A 230 -11.05 15.43 -6.68
CA GLU A 230 -11.65 16.76 -6.56
C GLU A 230 -12.05 17.34 -7.92
N GLY A 231 -12.65 18.53 -7.87
CA GLY A 231 -13.18 19.24 -9.04
C GLY A 231 -14.69 19.09 -9.16
N LYS A 232 -15.33 20.05 -9.82
CA LYS A 232 -16.80 20.05 -10.00
C LYS A 232 -17.30 18.78 -10.70
N ASN A 233 -16.48 18.23 -11.59
CA ASN A 233 -16.77 17.03 -12.37
C ASN A 233 -15.96 15.81 -11.91
N CYS A 234 -15.29 15.87 -10.74
CA CYS A 234 -14.41 14.82 -10.22
C CYS A 234 -13.35 14.36 -11.24
N ASP A 235 -12.67 15.29 -11.88
CA ASP A 235 -11.83 15.08 -13.05
C ASP A 235 -10.33 15.08 -12.75
N LYS A 236 -9.93 15.27 -11.49
CA LYS A 236 -8.53 15.29 -11.06
C LYS A 236 -8.36 14.80 -9.63
N CYS A 237 -7.18 14.30 -9.31
CA CYS A 237 -6.83 14.04 -7.91
C CYS A 237 -6.77 15.35 -7.11
N ALA A 238 -7.14 15.26 -5.84
CA ALA A 238 -6.89 16.28 -4.85
C ALA A 238 -5.38 16.55 -4.71
N GLU A 239 -5.05 17.71 -4.12
CA GLU A 239 -3.66 18.03 -3.80
C GLU A 239 -3.00 16.94 -2.96
N ASN A 240 -1.73 16.68 -3.27
CA ASN A 240 -0.91 15.64 -2.64
C ASN A 240 -1.44 14.21 -2.86
N ALA A 241 -2.16 13.98 -3.96
CA ALA A 241 -2.62 12.65 -4.38
C ALA A 241 -2.28 12.32 -5.85
N TRP A 242 -2.37 11.03 -6.19
CA TRP A 242 -2.02 10.49 -7.51
C TRP A 242 -2.84 9.25 -7.88
N GLY A 243 -2.81 8.86 -9.16
CA GLY A 243 -3.39 7.60 -9.63
C GLY A 243 -4.83 7.68 -10.15
N PHE A 244 -5.22 8.83 -10.71
CA PHE A 244 -6.57 9.05 -11.27
C PHE A 244 -7.00 7.98 -12.28
N ASP A 245 -6.07 7.56 -13.15
CA ASP A 245 -6.29 6.55 -14.20
C ASP A 245 -6.74 5.17 -13.68
N SER A 246 -6.68 4.94 -12.37
CA SER A 246 -7.14 3.69 -11.77
C SER A 246 -8.68 3.57 -11.70
N CYS A 247 -9.44 4.67 -11.85
CA CYS A 247 -10.89 4.70 -11.71
C CYS A 247 -11.47 4.15 -10.41
N HIS A 248 -10.68 4.17 -9.33
CA HIS A 248 -11.11 3.77 -7.99
C HIS A 248 -10.80 4.86 -6.94
N GLY A 249 -10.60 6.09 -7.39
CA GLY A 249 -10.09 7.20 -6.58
C GLY A 249 -8.56 7.36 -6.63
N CYS A 250 -8.07 8.36 -5.92
CA CYS A 250 -6.63 8.65 -5.85
C CYS A 250 -6.03 8.18 -4.52
N ARG A 251 -4.71 8.00 -4.53
CA ARG A 251 -3.93 7.68 -3.34
C ARG A 251 -3.12 8.89 -2.91
N GLU A 252 -3.03 9.11 -1.61
CA GLU A 252 -2.12 10.11 -1.05
C GLU A 252 -0.66 9.79 -1.38
N CYS A 253 0.11 10.84 -1.65
CA CYS A 253 1.53 10.74 -1.93
C CYS A 253 2.32 10.32 -0.67
N HIS A 254 2.06 10.98 0.46
CA HIS A 254 2.84 10.85 1.69
C HIS A 254 4.35 11.03 1.50
N CYS A 255 4.77 12.06 0.75
CA CYS A 255 6.19 12.37 0.60
C CYS A 255 6.83 12.68 1.97
N GLY A 256 8.00 12.10 2.22
CA GLY A 256 8.82 12.28 3.41
C GLY A 256 9.43 13.67 3.49
N VAL A 257 10.00 14.00 4.65
CA VAL A 257 10.58 15.33 4.90
C VAL A 257 11.74 15.69 3.97
N ALA A 258 12.43 14.69 3.41
CA ALA A 258 13.49 14.89 2.41
C ALA A 258 12.98 14.95 0.97
N ALA A 259 11.69 15.24 0.77
CA ALA A 259 11.13 15.54 -0.54
C ALA A 259 11.11 17.06 -0.77
N THR A 260 11.29 17.48 -2.03
CA THR A 260 11.27 18.89 -2.43
C THR A 260 9.90 19.53 -2.22
N ASN A 261 8.82 18.75 -2.38
CA ASN A 261 7.44 19.16 -2.16
C ASN A 261 6.58 17.95 -1.76
N SER A 262 5.33 18.22 -1.34
CA SER A 262 4.38 17.19 -0.90
C SER A 262 3.64 16.51 -2.06
N GLN A 263 3.68 17.08 -3.27
CA GLN A 263 3.01 16.55 -4.46
C GLN A 263 3.94 15.61 -5.23
N CYS A 264 3.59 14.34 -5.26
CA CYS A 264 4.25 13.33 -6.07
C CYS A 264 3.76 13.35 -7.54
N ASN A 265 4.44 12.60 -8.40
CA ASN A 265 4.03 12.41 -9.79
C ASN A 265 2.60 11.84 -9.89
N HIS A 266 1.72 12.50 -10.65
CA HIS A 266 0.30 12.15 -10.74
C HIS A 266 0.00 10.74 -11.28
N LYS A 267 0.94 10.12 -11.99
CA LYS A 267 0.77 8.76 -12.55
C LYS A 267 1.54 7.69 -11.79
N THR A 268 2.79 7.96 -11.42
CA THR A 268 3.66 6.95 -10.79
C THR A 268 3.67 7.01 -9.28
N GLY A 269 3.26 8.14 -8.69
CA GLY A 269 3.33 8.35 -7.24
C GLY A 269 4.73 8.67 -6.71
N GLN A 270 5.74 8.82 -7.56
CA GLN A 270 7.11 9.12 -7.14
C GLN A 270 7.24 10.57 -6.66
N CYS A 271 7.74 10.75 -5.45
CA CYS A 271 8.11 12.06 -4.91
C CYS A 271 9.47 12.52 -5.45
N ALA A 272 9.66 13.84 -5.58
CA ALA A 272 10.95 14.42 -5.94
C ALA A 272 11.86 14.48 -4.70
N CYS A 273 12.93 13.68 -4.69
CA CYS A 273 13.80 13.54 -3.53
C CYS A 273 14.94 14.55 -3.51
N MET A 274 15.27 15.04 -2.31
CA MET A 274 16.48 15.81 -2.05
C MET A 274 17.74 14.93 -2.24
N PRO A 275 18.93 15.53 -2.44
CA PRO A 275 20.16 14.78 -2.67
C PRO A 275 20.42 13.72 -1.59
N GLY A 276 20.74 12.50 -2.03
CA GLY A 276 21.01 11.36 -1.14
C GLY A 276 19.79 10.72 -0.50
N ALA A 277 18.57 11.23 -0.71
CA ALA A 277 17.33 10.58 -0.29
C ALA A 277 16.76 9.71 -1.41
N ALA A 278 16.14 8.60 -1.05
CA ALA A 278 15.61 7.59 -1.96
C ALA A 278 14.32 6.94 -1.43
N GLY A 279 13.67 6.16 -2.29
CA GLY A 279 12.36 5.55 -2.04
C GLY A 279 11.24 6.24 -2.81
N LEU A 280 10.05 5.63 -2.87
CA LEU A 280 8.90 6.20 -3.56
C LEU A 280 8.48 7.53 -2.94
N ARG A 281 8.66 7.65 -1.62
CA ARG A 281 8.28 8.79 -0.80
C ARG A 281 9.49 9.59 -0.34
N CYS A 282 10.70 9.29 -0.81
CA CYS A 282 11.93 9.91 -0.29
C CYS A 282 12.10 9.69 1.23
N GLU A 283 11.68 8.53 1.73
CA GLU A 283 11.55 8.25 3.15
C GLU A 283 12.83 7.73 3.82
N ARG A 284 13.89 7.49 3.04
CA ARG A 284 15.14 6.90 3.51
C ARG A 284 16.34 7.46 2.75
N CYS A 285 17.54 7.28 3.28
CA CYS A 285 18.76 7.58 2.53
C CYS A 285 19.06 6.51 1.48
N GLU A 286 19.63 6.94 0.37
CA GLU A 286 20.23 6.08 -0.63
C GLU A 286 21.49 5.38 -0.07
N HIS A 287 21.86 4.23 -0.64
CA HIS A 287 23.10 3.56 -0.26
C HIS A 287 24.31 4.50 -0.48
N GLY A 288 25.17 4.60 0.53
CA GLY A 288 26.28 5.57 0.52
C GLY A 288 25.91 6.95 1.07
N TYR A 289 24.75 7.11 1.70
CA TYR A 289 24.33 8.31 2.42
C TYR A 289 23.78 7.98 3.82
N TRP A 290 23.81 8.95 4.73
CA TRP A 290 23.37 8.85 6.13
C TRP A 290 22.80 10.20 6.63
N ASP A 291 22.30 10.26 7.86
CA ASP A 291 21.75 11.48 8.50
C ASP A 291 20.53 12.07 7.75
N TYR A 292 19.42 11.32 7.73
CA TYR A 292 18.18 11.70 7.07
C TYR A 292 17.56 12.98 7.65
N SER A 293 17.43 14.01 6.82
CA SER A 293 16.99 15.36 7.21
C SER A 293 16.11 16.01 6.13
N PRO A 294 15.46 17.16 6.41
CA PRO A 294 14.74 17.91 5.38
C PRO A 294 15.63 18.40 4.22
N GLN A 295 16.95 18.48 4.41
CA GLN A 295 17.90 18.87 3.37
C GLN A 295 18.39 17.67 2.52
N GLY A 296 17.85 16.47 2.75
CA GLY A 296 18.32 15.22 2.15
C GLY A 296 19.19 14.42 3.10
N CYS A 297 20.13 13.68 2.54
CA CYS A 297 21.09 12.88 3.30
C CYS A 297 22.52 13.32 3.01
N LYS A 298 23.41 13.12 3.98
CA LYS A 298 24.84 13.39 3.84
C LYS A 298 25.53 12.19 3.22
N LYS A 299 26.42 12.44 2.26
CA LYS A 299 27.23 11.38 1.64
C LYS A 299 28.13 10.75 2.70
N CYS A 300 28.26 9.42 2.70
CA CYS A 300 29.22 8.71 3.52
C CYS A 300 30.64 9.18 3.17
N ASP A 301 31.44 9.39 4.20
CA ASP A 301 32.81 9.92 4.07
C ASP A 301 33.83 8.84 4.46
N CYS A 302 33.72 7.67 3.84
CA CYS A 302 34.59 6.52 4.11
C CYS A 302 35.95 6.68 3.42
N GLU A 303 37.04 6.40 4.13
CA GLU A 303 38.39 6.33 3.57
C GLU A 303 38.45 5.17 2.58
N ALA A 304 38.65 5.49 1.29
CA ALA A 304 38.50 4.55 0.20
C ALA A 304 39.51 3.39 0.29
N ASP A 305 40.71 3.68 0.79
CA ASP A 305 41.80 2.72 0.90
C ASP A 305 41.66 1.77 2.11
N LEU A 306 40.84 2.14 3.09
CA LEU A 306 40.77 1.47 4.40
C LEU A 306 39.37 0.98 4.76
N SER A 307 38.39 1.22 3.89
CA SER A 307 37.01 0.76 4.02
C SER A 307 36.73 -0.41 3.06
N MET A 308 35.79 -1.27 3.41
CA MET A 308 35.29 -2.36 2.56
C MET A 308 34.40 -1.87 1.40
N GLY A 309 34.23 -0.55 1.27
CA GLY A 309 33.43 0.13 0.26
C GLY A 309 33.11 1.56 0.69
N THR A 310 32.28 2.25 -0.09
CA THR A 310 31.83 3.63 0.19
C THR A 310 30.50 3.70 0.96
N VAL A 311 29.97 2.55 1.38
CA VAL A 311 28.69 2.45 2.09
C VAL A 311 28.93 2.42 3.60
N CYS A 312 28.29 3.35 4.30
CA CYS A 312 28.27 3.44 5.75
C CYS A 312 26.90 3.06 6.31
N ASP A 313 26.82 2.84 7.62
CA ASP A 313 25.56 2.66 8.32
C ASP A 313 24.67 3.90 8.17
N VAL A 314 23.44 3.69 7.71
CA VAL A 314 22.52 4.77 7.29
C VAL A 314 22.06 5.68 8.44
N LYS A 315 22.23 5.26 9.70
CA LYS A 315 21.85 6.04 10.89
C LYS A 315 23.04 6.74 11.52
N THR A 316 24.14 6.02 11.68
CA THR A 316 25.33 6.46 12.44
C THR A 316 26.42 7.06 11.57
N GLY A 317 26.40 6.78 10.26
CA GLY A 317 27.47 7.17 9.35
C GLY A 317 28.74 6.31 9.47
N GLN A 318 28.74 5.26 10.29
CA GLN A 318 29.89 4.40 10.52
C GLN A 318 30.23 3.56 9.29
N CYS A 319 31.45 3.71 8.78
CA CYS A 319 31.96 2.93 7.66
C CYS A 319 32.36 1.51 8.11
N HIS A 320 32.28 0.57 7.16
CA HIS A 320 32.75 -0.80 7.36
C HIS A 320 34.25 -0.87 7.09
N CYS A 321 35.06 -0.96 8.14
CA CYS A 321 36.51 -0.90 8.03
C CYS A 321 37.12 -2.23 7.58
N GLN A 322 38.20 -2.14 6.82
CA GLN A 322 39.07 -3.28 6.54
C GLN A 322 39.82 -3.70 7.82
N GLU A 323 40.42 -4.88 7.78
CA GLU A 323 41.18 -5.41 8.91
C GLU A 323 42.30 -4.45 9.33
N GLY A 324 42.38 -4.17 10.64
CA GLY A 324 43.35 -3.25 11.21
C GLY A 324 43.00 -1.76 11.10
N ALA A 325 41.99 -1.38 10.32
CA ALA A 325 41.48 -0.02 10.26
C ALA A 325 40.33 0.20 11.27
N SER A 326 40.18 1.44 11.75
CA SER A 326 39.26 1.85 12.80
C SER A 326 38.82 3.30 12.63
N GLY A 327 37.90 3.74 13.48
CA GLY A 327 37.29 5.07 13.42
C GLY A 327 36.00 5.10 12.58
N PRO A 328 35.21 6.19 12.66
CA PRO A 328 33.93 6.31 11.95
C PRO A 328 34.07 6.31 10.43
N ARG A 329 35.22 6.77 9.93
CA ARG A 329 35.55 6.86 8.51
C ARG A 329 36.55 5.81 8.05
N CYS A 330 37.01 4.94 8.96
CA CYS A 330 38.09 3.97 8.73
C CYS A 330 39.43 4.64 8.35
N ASP A 331 39.74 5.79 8.93
CA ASP A 331 40.93 6.60 8.60
C ASP A 331 42.13 6.36 9.54
N THR A 332 41.93 5.64 10.65
CA THR A 332 42.98 5.34 11.64
C THR A 332 43.28 3.85 11.71
N CYS A 333 44.55 3.48 11.91
CA CYS A 333 44.88 2.08 12.24
C CYS A 333 44.74 1.84 13.74
N ILE A 334 44.34 0.63 14.12
CA ILE A 334 44.36 0.21 15.54
C ILE A 334 45.82 0.11 16.03
N ASP A 335 46.04 0.19 17.36
CA ASP A 335 47.37 0.33 17.98
C ASP A 335 48.43 -0.72 17.54
N THR A 336 48.02 -1.90 17.07
CA THR A 336 48.91 -2.98 16.60
C THR A 336 49.16 -2.98 15.08
N TYR A 337 48.61 -2.01 14.35
CA TYR A 337 48.74 -1.88 12.91
C TYR A 337 49.35 -0.53 12.54
N LEU A 338 50.28 -0.54 11.58
CA LEU A 338 50.89 0.68 11.03
C LEU A 338 50.24 1.06 9.70
N ARG A 339 49.99 2.37 9.50
CA ARG A 339 49.52 2.89 8.20
C ARG A 339 50.67 2.96 7.22
N ILE A 340 50.70 2.06 6.24
CA ILE A 340 51.70 2.05 5.17
C ILE A 340 51.11 2.75 3.93
N PRO A 341 51.73 3.82 3.41
CA PRO A 341 51.28 4.48 2.18
C PRO A 341 51.09 3.47 1.03
N LYS A 342 49.94 3.52 0.33
CA LYS A 342 49.47 2.58 -0.71
C LYS A 342 49.08 1.16 -0.27
N PHE A 343 49.45 0.73 0.94
CA PHE A 343 49.20 -0.64 1.41
C PHE A 343 48.20 -0.73 2.56
N GLY A 344 47.72 0.41 3.08
CA GLY A 344 46.72 0.47 4.14
C GLY A 344 47.29 0.14 5.52
N CYS A 345 46.43 -0.28 6.44
CA CYS A 345 46.84 -0.73 7.78
C CYS A 345 47.44 -2.14 7.71
N ARG A 346 48.67 -2.32 8.20
CA ARG A 346 49.35 -3.62 8.22
C ARG A 346 49.76 -4.00 9.64
N PHE A 347 49.50 -5.25 9.98
CA PHE A 347 49.90 -5.83 11.25
C PHE A 347 51.44 -5.77 11.36
N CYS A 348 51.93 -5.23 12.47
CA CYS A 348 53.36 -5.29 12.78
C CYS A 348 53.73 -6.72 13.20
N ASP A 349 54.83 -7.25 12.68
CA ASP A 349 55.32 -8.56 13.10
C ASP A 349 55.91 -8.51 14.53
N GLU A 350 56.21 -9.69 15.07
CA GLU A 350 56.77 -9.86 16.41
C GLU A 350 58.13 -9.14 16.56
N CYS A 351 58.88 -9.02 15.47
CA CYS A 351 60.18 -8.36 15.42
C CYS A 351 60.08 -6.84 15.64
N VAL A 352 59.08 -6.18 15.04
CA VAL A 352 58.86 -4.73 15.22
C VAL A 352 58.42 -4.41 16.65
N HIS A 353 57.59 -5.26 17.27
CA HIS A 353 57.21 -5.10 18.67
C HIS A 353 58.37 -5.38 19.64
N ALA A 354 59.21 -6.38 19.36
CA ALA A 354 60.41 -6.64 20.14
C ALA A 354 61.40 -5.47 20.07
N LEU A 355 61.61 -4.90 18.88
CA LEU A 355 62.49 -3.75 18.68
C LEU A 355 62.01 -2.52 19.46
N ASN A 356 60.71 -2.18 19.39
CA ASN A 356 60.17 -1.04 20.14
C ASN A 356 60.31 -1.22 21.65
N LYS A 357 60.08 -2.43 22.16
CA LYS A 357 60.27 -2.76 23.58
C LYS A 357 61.73 -2.65 24.02
N GLU A 358 62.67 -3.02 23.14
CA GLU A 358 64.09 -2.85 23.42
C GLU A 358 64.50 -1.37 23.41
N LEU A 359 64.00 -0.58 22.46
CA LEU A 359 64.27 0.87 22.38
C LEU A 359 63.79 1.60 23.64
N ASP A 360 62.58 1.31 24.14
CA ASP A 360 62.07 1.86 25.40
C ASP A 360 62.95 1.50 26.60
N GLY A 361 63.50 0.28 26.61
CA GLY A 361 64.43 -0.20 27.65
C GLY A 361 65.78 0.51 27.62
N TYR A 362 66.23 1.00 26.45
CA TYR A 362 67.48 1.73 26.30
C TYR A 362 67.35 3.21 26.70
N ASP A 363 66.20 3.84 26.49
CA ASP A 363 65.97 5.25 26.86
C ASP A 363 66.18 5.45 28.39
N ILE A 364 65.69 4.49 29.19
CA ILE A 364 65.89 4.43 30.65
C ILE A 364 67.38 4.26 31.00
N GLN A 365 68.13 3.45 30.25
CA GLN A 365 69.55 3.20 30.53
C GLN A 365 70.44 4.39 30.18
N VAL A 366 70.11 5.12 29.11
CA VAL A 366 70.83 6.34 28.71
C VAL A 366 70.68 7.45 29.76
N GLU A 367 69.51 7.60 30.36
CA GLU A 367 69.26 8.57 31.43
C GLU A 367 70.08 8.28 32.70
N VAL A 368 70.21 7.00 33.07
CA VAL A 368 71.06 6.54 34.18
C VAL A 368 72.56 6.75 33.88
N LEU A 369 72.98 6.54 32.63
CA LEU A 369 74.37 6.75 32.22
C LEU A 369 74.76 8.23 32.32
N ASN A 370 73.85 9.13 31.91
CA ASN A 370 74.07 10.57 31.91
C ASN A 370 74.22 11.15 33.33
N THR A 371 73.41 10.68 34.28
CA THR A 371 73.53 11.04 35.70
C THR A 371 74.82 10.47 36.33
N THR A 372 75.28 9.31 35.88
CA THR A 372 76.49 8.68 36.41
C THR A 372 77.77 9.37 35.91
N LEU A 373 77.85 9.73 34.62
CA LEU A 373 79.01 10.38 34.02
C LEU A 373 79.31 11.78 34.59
N GLY A 374 78.27 12.53 35.01
CA GLY A 374 78.43 13.83 35.66
C GLY A 374 79.25 13.80 36.97
N ASN A 375 79.34 12.64 37.63
CA ASN A 375 80.01 12.49 38.94
C ASN A 375 81.43 11.89 38.88
N VAL A 376 81.87 11.38 37.71
CA VAL A 376 83.11 10.58 37.58
C VAL A 376 84.39 11.42 37.69
N SER A 377 84.38 12.67 37.21
CA SER A 377 85.59 13.52 37.14
C SER A 377 86.16 13.87 38.52
N SER A 378 85.31 13.96 39.54
CA SER A 378 85.72 14.27 40.92
C SER A 378 86.23 13.05 41.68
N VAL A 379 85.64 11.87 41.45
CA VAL A 379 85.97 10.63 42.18
C VAL A 379 87.27 10.00 41.66
N ALA A 380 87.47 9.96 40.34
CA ALA A 380 88.68 9.37 39.74
C ALA A 380 89.96 10.17 40.08
N LEU A 381 89.88 11.51 40.03
CA LEU A 381 91.02 12.39 40.34
C LEU A 381 91.39 12.37 41.84
N THR A 382 90.38 12.23 42.71
CA THR A 382 90.54 12.14 44.17
C THR A 382 91.09 10.76 44.57
N GLY A 383 90.60 9.68 43.98
CA GLY A 383 91.10 8.32 44.20
C GLY A 383 92.58 8.15 43.81
N ALA A 384 92.99 8.69 42.65
CA ALA A 384 94.38 8.63 42.21
C ALA A 384 95.34 9.43 43.12
N ARG A 385 94.88 10.53 43.74
CA ARG A 385 95.64 11.28 44.75
C ARG A 385 95.70 10.54 46.08
N LEU A 386 94.60 9.95 46.54
CA LEU A 386 94.55 9.15 47.78
C LEU A 386 95.50 7.96 47.72
N ASN A 387 95.54 7.21 46.62
CA ASN A 387 96.43 6.05 46.48
C ASN A 387 97.92 6.42 46.60
N ARG A 388 98.33 7.63 46.17
CA ARG A 388 99.72 8.11 46.36
C ARG A 388 100.01 8.46 47.81
N ILE A 389 99.07 9.09 48.50
CA ILE A 389 99.19 9.44 49.92
C ILE A 389 99.24 8.16 50.76
N GLN A 390 98.36 7.21 50.49
CA GLN A 390 98.31 5.89 51.11
C GLN A 390 99.65 5.15 51.00
N LYS A 391 100.27 5.17 49.81
CA LYS A 391 101.59 4.57 49.60
C LYS A 391 102.67 5.26 50.45
N ALA A 392 102.69 6.59 50.45
CA ALA A 392 103.65 7.36 51.24
C ALA A 392 103.48 7.13 52.76
N VAL A 393 102.25 7.00 53.25
CA VAL A 393 101.95 6.67 54.66
C VAL A 393 102.47 5.27 54.99
N ASN A 394 102.19 4.27 54.16
CA ASN A 394 102.66 2.89 54.38
C ASN A 394 104.20 2.79 54.35
N ASP A 395 104.86 3.58 53.50
CA ASP A 395 106.33 3.62 53.42
C ASP A 395 106.97 4.28 54.66
N LEU A 396 106.27 5.22 55.31
CA LEU A 396 106.74 5.96 56.50
C LEU A 396 106.42 5.25 57.83
N ASP A 397 105.39 4.41 57.88
CA ASP A 397 104.91 3.71 59.09
C ASP A 397 106.00 2.95 59.89
N PRO A 398 106.89 2.15 59.27
CA PRO A 398 107.92 1.42 60.02
C PRO A 398 108.99 2.33 60.64
N ALA A 399 109.26 3.48 60.01
CA ALA A 399 110.18 4.49 60.56
C ALA A 399 109.56 5.17 61.80
N VAL A 400 108.25 5.48 61.74
CA VAL A 400 107.51 6.06 62.87
C VAL A 400 107.42 5.06 64.03
N ASP A 401 107.18 3.77 63.77
CA ASP A 401 107.20 2.73 64.82
C ASP A 401 108.54 2.62 65.52
N THR A 402 109.63 2.69 64.74
CA THR A 402 110.98 2.63 65.29
C THR A 402 111.24 3.84 66.20
N ILE A 403 110.85 5.05 65.79
CA ILE A 403 111.01 6.26 66.60
C ILE A 403 110.20 6.15 67.90
N ILE A 404 108.92 5.75 67.83
CA ILE A 404 108.06 5.58 69.02
C ILE A 404 108.69 4.62 70.03
N SER A 405 109.36 3.56 69.57
CA SER A 405 110.01 2.58 70.47
C SER A 405 111.26 3.09 71.20
N ILE A 406 111.87 4.19 70.76
CA ILE A 406 113.16 4.69 71.26
C ILE A 406 112.99 5.92 72.19
N THR A 407 111.91 6.69 72.04
CA THR A 407 111.66 7.93 72.81
C THR A 407 110.73 7.73 74.02
N SER A 408 111.13 8.27 75.18
CA SER A 408 110.38 8.17 76.45
C SER A 408 109.30 9.25 76.67
N GLU A 409 108.96 10.06 75.67
CA GLU A 409 107.80 10.98 75.66
C GLU A 409 106.80 10.53 74.58
N GLU A 410 105.84 9.68 74.96
CA GLU A 410 105.07 8.84 74.03
C GLU A 410 103.67 9.37 73.60
N SER A 411 103.07 10.36 74.26
CA SER A 411 101.62 10.58 74.10
C SER A 411 101.20 11.24 72.78
N GLU A 412 101.89 12.29 72.33
CA GLU A 412 101.51 13.03 71.12
C GLU A 412 101.80 12.25 69.83
N LEU A 413 102.90 11.51 69.80
CA LEU A 413 103.31 10.72 68.63
C LEU A 413 102.40 9.49 68.44
N LYS A 414 101.94 8.87 69.53
CA LYS A 414 100.94 7.80 69.49
C LYS A 414 99.55 8.30 69.05
N ASP A 415 99.12 9.47 69.52
CA ASP A 415 97.85 10.09 69.07
C ASP A 415 97.89 10.46 67.59
N LEU A 416 99.00 11.04 67.12
CA LEU A 416 99.20 11.36 65.70
C LEU A 416 99.18 10.09 64.83
N LYS A 417 99.82 9.01 65.28
CA LYS A 417 99.79 7.71 64.58
C LYS A 417 98.36 7.16 64.49
N SER A 418 97.59 7.22 65.59
CA SER A 418 96.20 6.78 65.59
C SER A 418 95.33 7.57 64.61
N LYS A 419 95.49 8.90 64.55
CA LYS A 419 94.78 9.76 63.59
C LYS A 419 95.18 9.48 62.14
N ILE A 420 96.47 9.25 61.88
CA ILE A 420 96.96 8.84 60.56
C ILE A 420 96.33 7.50 60.17
N ASN A 421 96.31 6.51 61.06
CA ASN A 421 95.71 5.20 60.78
C ASN A 421 94.21 5.31 60.49
N THR A 422 93.45 6.10 61.26
CA THR A 422 92.03 6.33 60.98
C THR A 422 91.81 7.04 59.64
N ALA A 423 92.66 8.02 59.29
CA ALA A 423 92.60 8.67 57.99
C ALA A 423 92.96 7.72 56.83
N ASN A 424 93.89 6.80 57.07
CA ASN A 424 94.35 5.76 56.16
C ASN A 424 93.25 4.72 55.86
N ASP A 425 92.54 4.29 56.90
CA ASP A 425 91.42 3.35 56.77
C ASP A 425 90.25 3.99 56.01
N ASN A 426 89.92 5.24 56.34
CA ASN A 426 88.93 6.02 55.59
C ASN A 426 89.35 6.21 54.13
N ALA A 427 90.63 6.50 53.88
CA ALA A 427 91.18 6.64 52.54
C ALA A 427 91.08 5.33 51.73
N SER A 428 91.39 4.20 52.35
CA SER A 428 91.26 2.87 51.75
C SER A 428 89.81 2.55 51.38
N SER A 429 88.84 2.91 52.24
CA SER A 429 87.41 2.72 51.94
C SER A 429 86.95 3.52 50.70
N VAL A 430 87.45 4.75 50.54
CA VAL A 430 87.18 5.61 49.37
C VAL A 430 87.86 5.06 48.12
N GLY A 431 89.09 4.54 48.26
CA GLY A 431 89.82 3.88 47.18
C GLY A 431 89.08 2.65 46.64
N ILE A 432 88.55 1.80 47.52
CA ILE A 432 87.73 0.63 47.12
C ILE A 432 86.46 1.07 46.39
N ARG A 433 85.79 2.12 46.88
CA ARG A 433 84.58 2.64 46.22
C ARG A 433 84.89 3.20 44.83
N ALA A 434 85.99 3.94 44.67
CA ALA A 434 86.43 4.46 43.39
C ALA A 434 86.80 3.36 42.39
N ASN A 435 87.50 2.30 42.83
CA ASN A 435 87.81 1.15 41.99
C ASN A 435 86.55 0.41 41.54
N ARG A 436 85.58 0.21 42.45
CA ARG A 436 84.29 -0.42 42.09
C ARG A 436 83.51 0.40 41.08
N THR A 437 83.54 1.73 41.17
CA THR A 437 82.97 2.63 40.15
C THR A 437 83.69 2.50 38.81
N ASN A 438 85.02 2.37 38.84
CA ASN A 438 85.82 2.16 37.63
C ASN A 438 85.51 0.82 36.95
N ASP A 439 85.33 -0.25 37.72
CA ASP A 439 84.94 -1.57 37.19
C ASP A 439 83.55 -1.53 36.56
N LEU A 440 82.60 -0.81 37.18
CA LEU A 440 81.26 -0.58 36.61
C LEU A 440 81.31 0.23 35.30
N LEU A 441 82.19 1.23 35.22
CA LEU A 441 82.40 2.01 33.99
C LEU A 441 82.98 1.15 32.87
N ASN A 442 84.01 0.35 33.16
CA ASN A 442 84.61 -0.56 32.18
C ASN A 442 83.61 -1.60 31.68
N ALA A 443 82.80 -2.18 32.58
CA ALA A 443 81.75 -3.12 32.20
C ALA A 443 80.66 -2.46 31.34
N SER A 444 80.35 -1.18 31.60
CA SER A 444 79.39 -0.41 30.80
C SER A 444 79.96 -0.06 29.42
N GLU A 445 81.26 0.25 29.33
CA GLU A 445 81.96 0.48 28.06
C GLU A 445 81.96 -0.77 27.17
N GLU A 446 82.21 -1.95 27.74
CA GLU A 446 82.12 -3.21 26.98
C GLU A 446 80.71 -3.48 26.46
N LYS A 447 79.69 -3.25 27.28
CA LYS A 447 78.29 -3.37 26.84
C LYS A 447 77.99 -2.41 25.69
N LEU A 448 78.44 -1.15 25.79
CA LEU A 448 78.29 -0.16 24.72
C LEU A 448 78.99 -0.61 23.42
N LYS A 449 80.20 -1.18 23.49
CA LYS A 449 80.89 -1.73 22.31
C LYS A 449 80.12 -2.86 21.65
N ASN A 450 79.52 -3.76 22.44
CA ASN A 450 78.66 -4.83 21.90
C ASN A 450 77.40 -4.27 21.24
N VAL A 451 76.78 -3.24 21.82
CA VAL A 451 75.62 -2.58 21.20
C VAL A 451 75.99 -1.95 19.87
N PHE A 452 77.12 -1.24 19.77
CA PHE A 452 77.59 -0.68 18.51
C PHE A 452 77.86 -1.77 17.46
N LYS A 453 78.44 -2.90 17.88
CA LYS A 453 78.67 -4.04 16.99
C LYS A 453 77.34 -4.60 16.47
N ASN A 454 76.36 -4.80 17.35
CA ASN A 454 75.03 -5.32 16.98
C ASN A 454 74.29 -4.36 16.03
N LEU A 455 74.40 -3.05 16.25
CA LEU A 455 73.82 -2.04 15.35
C LEU A 455 74.44 -2.10 13.95
N ASP A 456 75.74 -2.36 13.84
CA ASP A 456 76.42 -2.48 12.55
C ASP A 456 76.00 -3.76 11.82
N THR A 457 75.82 -4.88 12.53
CA THR A 457 75.24 -6.11 11.97
C THR A 457 73.83 -5.85 11.46
N LEU A 458 72.96 -5.26 12.29
CA LEU A 458 71.57 -4.96 11.93
C LEU A 458 71.48 -4.03 10.71
N ARG A 459 72.39 -3.05 10.62
CA ARG A 459 72.50 -2.16 9.46
C ARG A 459 72.88 -2.93 8.19
N THR A 460 73.77 -3.90 8.31
CA THR A 460 74.20 -4.75 7.18
C THR A 460 73.06 -5.64 6.73
N ASP A 461 72.36 -6.29 7.67
CA ASP A 461 71.20 -7.15 7.39
C ASP A 461 70.07 -6.36 6.69
N ALA A 462 69.81 -5.12 7.15
CA ALA A 462 68.83 -4.25 6.52
C ALA A 462 69.22 -3.81 5.10
N GLN A 463 70.53 -3.65 4.82
CA GLN A 463 71.02 -3.36 3.48
C GLN A 463 70.86 -4.58 2.56
N ASP A 464 71.12 -5.78 3.07
CA ASP A 464 70.94 -7.03 2.33
C ASP A 464 69.48 -7.28 2.00
N LEU A 465 68.57 -7.14 2.98
CA LEU A 465 67.12 -7.22 2.78
C LEU A 465 66.62 -6.22 1.73
N ARG A 466 67.13 -4.98 1.75
CA ARG A 466 66.80 -3.98 0.73
C ARG A 466 67.27 -4.39 -0.66
N SER A 467 68.44 -5.02 -0.78
CA SER A 467 68.97 -5.48 -2.07
C SER A 467 68.12 -6.62 -2.66
N VAL A 468 67.68 -7.55 -1.81
CA VAL A 468 66.78 -8.65 -2.20
C VAL A 468 65.42 -8.10 -2.63
N ALA A 469 64.81 -7.21 -1.85
CA ALA A 469 63.53 -6.60 -2.20
C ALA A 469 63.59 -5.86 -3.54
N LYS A 470 64.69 -5.14 -3.81
CA LYS A 470 64.91 -4.47 -5.09
C LYS A 470 65.00 -5.47 -6.24
N TRP A 471 65.73 -6.57 -6.06
CA TRP A 471 65.86 -7.62 -7.06
C TRP A 471 64.52 -8.30 -7.39
N VAL A 472 63.69 -8.57 -6.37
CA VAL A 472 62.35 -9.15 -6.57
C VAL A 472 61.44 -8.19 -7.36
N ILE A 473 61.46 -6.90 -7.02
CA ILE A 473 60.68 -5.88 -7.74
C ILE A 473 61.12 -5.81 -9.20
N ASP A 474 62.43 -5.73 -9.45
CA ASP A 474 62.98 -5.70 -10.82
C ASP A 474 62.58 -6.96 -11.60
N GLY A 475 62.60 -8.14 -10.95
CA GLY A 475 62.14 -9.40 -11.55
C GLY A 475 60.65 -9.40 -11.92
N ILE A 476 59.79 -8.90 -11.04
CA ILE A 476 58.34 -8.79 -11.30
C ILE A 476 58.06 -7.79 -12.44
N GLU A 477 58.77 -6.66 -12.49
CA GLU A 477 58.66 -5.71 -13.60
C GLU A 477 59.05 -6.35 -14.94
N GLN A 478 60.13 -7.14 -14.98
CA GLN A 478 60.52 -7.88 -16.18
C GLN A 478 59.47 -8.92 -16.60
N ILE A 479 58.87 -9.64 -15.66
CA ILE A 479 57.79 -10.59 -15.96
C ILE A 479 56.58 -9.86 -16.54
N THR A 480 56.22 -8.71 -15.97
CA THR A 480 55.08 -7.90 -16.42
C THR A 480 55.30 -7.40 -17.86
N LEU A 481 56.51 -6.91 -18.17
CA LEU A 481 56.90 -6.49 -19.53
C LEU A 481 56.91 -7.66 -20.54
N THR A 482 57.19 -8.88 -20.08
CA THR A 482 57.16 -10.09 -20.91
C THR A 482 55.73 -10.52 -21.23
N PHE A 483 54.81 -10.38 -20.27
CA PHE A 483 53.38 -10.63 -20.47
C PHE A 483 52.73 -9.61 -21.40
N GLU A 484 53.10 -8.32 -21.34
CA GLU A 484 52.59 -7.27 -22.23
C GLU A 484 52.99 -7.47 -23.70
N ARG A 485 54.01 -8.28 -23.99
CA ARG A 485 54.49 -8.59 -25.36
C ARG A 485 53.96 -9.92 -25.94
N SER A 486 53.03 -10.59 -25.28
CA SER A 486 52.67 -11.98 -25.60
C SER A 486 51.95 -12.18 -26.96
N THR A 487 52.63 -12.86 -27.89
CA THR A 487 52.03 -13.88 -28.78
C THR A 487 52.00 -15.24 -28.04
N PRO A 488 51.22 -16.25 -28.49
CA PRO A 488 50.94 -17.47 -27.70
C PRO A 488 52.22 -18.28 -27.43
N VAL A 489 52.45 -18.63 -26.16
CA VAL A 489 53.72 -19.17 -25.65
C VAL A 489 53.76 -20.71 -25.76
N GLU A 490 54.71 -21.24 -26.52
CA GLU A 490 55.08 -22.67 -26.59
C GLU A 490 55.91 -23.17 -25.38
N ASN A 491 56.44 -22.29 -24.52
CA ASN A 491 57.36 -22.67 -23.41
C ASN A 491 56.76 -22.52 -21.99
N ARG A 492 55.59 -23.11 -21.75
CA ARG A 492 54.95 -23.13 -20.41
C ARG A 492 55.78 -23.89 -19.36
N GLU A 493 56.50 -24.94 -19.75
CA GLU A 493 57.31 -25.75 -18.82
C GLU A 493 58.58 -25.05 -18.36
N GLU A 494 59.18 -24.20 -19.20
CA GLU A 494 60.42 -23.48 -18.88
C GLU A 494 60.17 -22.41 -17.81
N LEU A 495 59.07 -21.65 -17.94
CA LEU A 495 58.64 -20.64 -16.96
C LEU A 495 58.26 -21.25 -15.61
N ILE A 496 57.63 -22.43 -15.59
CA ILE A 496 57.32 -23.14 -14.35
C ILE A 496 58.60 -23.60 -13.65
N ASN A 497 59.62 -24.01 -14.39
CA ASN A 497 60.90 -24.41 -13.83
C ASN A 497 61.71 -23.22 -13.31
N GLU A 498 61.69 -22.07 -13.99
CA GLU A 498 62.30 -20.84 -13.47
C GLU A 498 61.62 -20.34 -12.19
N ALA A 499 60.28 -20.34 -12.15
CA ALA A 499 59.53 -19.96 -10.95
C ALA A 499 59.81 -20.91 -9.77
N LYS A 500 59.97 -22.22 -10.04
CA LYS A 500 60.35 -23.20 -9.00
C LYS A 500 61.77 -23.00 -8.50
N LYS A 501 62.71 -22.67 -9.38
CA LYS A 501 64.11 -22.38 -9.01
C LYS A 501 64.19 -21.12 -8.16
N LEU A 502 63.46 -20.07 -8.52
CA LEU A 502 63.33 -18.86 -7.72
C LEU A 502 62.75 -19.16 -6.32
N LEU A 503 61.76 -20.05 -6.24
CA LEU A 503 61.14 -20.47 -4.98
C LEU A 503 62.10 -21.29 -4.10
N GLU A 504 62.95 -22.14 -4.68
CA GLU A 504 64.00 -22.85 -3.95
C GLU A 504 65.09 -21.90 -3.44
N ASP A 505 65.53 -20.95 -4.27
CA ASP A 505 66.54 -19.98 -3.89
C ASP A 505 66.04 -19.07 -2.75
N ILE A 506 64.74 -18.69 -2.75
CA ILE A 506 64.12 -17.95 -1.64
C ILE A 506 64.06 -18.79 -0.36
N LYS A 507 63.82 -20.11 -0.45
CA LYS A 507 63.77 -21.01 0.71
C LYS A 507 65.14 -21.34 1.30
N GLU A 508 66.21 -21.24 0.52
CA GLU A 508 67.59 -21.39 1.00
C GLU A 508 68.03 -20.17 1.84
N VAL A 509 67.50 -18.97 1.55
CA VAL A 509 67.78 -17.75 2.32
C VAL A 509 67.10 -17.77 3.70
N ASP A 510 65.92 -18.40 3.83
CA ASP A 510 65.18 -18.56 5.10
C ASP A 510 65.84 -19.54 6.10
N LYS A 511 66.94 -20.20 5.70
CA LYS A 511 67.69 -21.17 6.54
C LYS A 511 69.07 -20.68 7.01
N ARG A 512 69.50 -19.48 6.61
CA ARG A 512 70.72 -18.83 7.12
C ARG A 512 70.34 -17.77 8.14
#